data_AF-A0A4R1M2G1-F1
#
_entry.id   AF-A0A4R1M2G1-F1
#
_cell.length_a   1.000
_cell.length_b   1.000
_cell.length_c   1.000
_cell.angle_alpha   90.00
_cell.angle_beta   90.00
_cell.angle_gamma   90.00
#
_symmetry.space_group_name_H-M   'P 1'
#
loop_
_entity.id
_entity.type
_entity.pdbx_description
1 polymer ?
#
loop_
_entity_poly.entity_id
_entity_poly.type
_entity_poly.pdbx_seq_one_letter_code
_entity_poly.pdbx_strand_id
1 'polypeptide(L)' 'MKTGKVKWFNAQKGFGFIVQEDGQDIFVHFKDVIGGIDVLRDGDSVEFEVTDGRKGLQAVNVRKL' A
#
# COMPACT_ATOMS: atom_id res chain seq x y z
N MET A 1 -9.41 -7.78 6.10
CA MET A 1 -8.05 -7.62 5.58
C MET A 1 -8.01 -8.15 4.15
N LYS A 2 -7.26 -7.48 3.28
CA LYS A 2 -7.03 -7.85 1.88
C LYS A 2 -5.52 -8.02 1.66
N THR A 3 -5.15 -8.80 0.64
CA THR A 3 -3.76 -8.97 0.21
C THR A 3 -3.55 -8.33 -1.17
N GLY A 4 -2.29 -8.09 -1.49
CA GLY A 4 -1.89 -7.54 -2.78
C GLY A 4 -0.38 -7.44 -2.90
N LYS A 5 0.06 -6.84 -4.00
CA LYS A 5 1.48 -6.63 -4.30
C LYS A 5 1.75 -5.15 -4.50
N VAL A 6 2.81 -4.63 -3.89
CA VAL A 6 3.26 -3.25 -4.13
C VAL A 6 3.62 -3.13 -5.61
N LYS A 7 2.84 -2.34 -6.35
CA LYS A 7 3.07 -2.07 -7.76
C LYS A 7 4.29 -1.17 -7.95
N TRP A 8 4.34 -0.11 -7.15
CA TRP A 8 5.51 0.73 -6.96
C TRP A 8 5.37 1.56 -5.68
N PHE A 9 6.49 1.93 -5.07
CA PHE A 9 6.53 2.84 -3.93
C PHE A 9 7.67 3.84 -4.06
N ASN A 10 7.36 5.13 -3.98
CA ASN A 10 8.35 6.19 -4.00
C ASN A 10 8.65 6.65 -2.57
N ALA A 11 9.74 6.13 -1.99
CA ALA A 11 10.15 6.47 -0.63
C ALA A 11 10.52 7.96 -0.45
N GLN A 12 11.00 8.65 -1.49
CA GLN A 12 11.27 10.10 -1.40
C GLN A 12 9.97 10.91 -1.27
N LYS A 13 8.90 10.48 -1.93
CA LYS A 13 7.58 11.14 -1.87
C LYS A 13 6.68 10.57 -0.78
N GLY A 14 7.00 9.39 -0.24
CA GLY A 14 6.26 8.73 0.83
C GLY A 14 4.93 8.09 0.41
N PHE A 15 4.75 7.75 -0.87
CA PHE A 15 3.52 7.11 -1.34
C PHE A 15 3.76 6.17 -2.52
N GLY A 16 2.78 5.32 -2.78
CA GLY A 16 2.79 4.37 -3.89
C GLY A 16 1.41 3.77 -4.15
N PHE A 17 1.41 2.62 -4.83
CA PHE A 17 0.20 1.86 -5.11
C PHE A 17 0.42 0.37 -4.87
N ILE A 18 -0.62 -0.28 -4.36
CA ILE A 18 -0.72 -1.74 -4.21
C ILE A 18 -1.72 -2.23 -5.24
N VAL A 19 -1.36 -3.25 -6.01
CA VAL A 19 -2.31 -3.93 -6.90
C VAL A 19 -2.92 -5.12 -6.17
N GLN A 20 -4.24 -5.17 -6.17
CA GLN A 20 -5.02 -6.30 -5.66
C GLN A 20 -5.01 -7.45 -6.69
N GLU A 21 -5.41 -8.65 -6.27
CA GLU A 21 -5.50 -9.81 -7.18
C GLU A 21 -6.52 -9.61 -8.32
N ASP A 22 -7.55 -8.80 -8.09
CA ASP A 22 -8.54 -8.40 -9.11
C ASP A 22 -8.03 -7.32 -10.09
N GLY A 23 -6.79 -6.86 -9.92
CA GLY A 23 -6.16 -5.84 -10.75
C GLY A 23 -6.44 -4.40 -10.34
N GLN A 24 -7.18 -4.17 -9.25
CA GLN A 24 -7.45 -2.83 -8.76
C GLN A 24 -6.22 -2.20 -8.08
N ASP A 25 -5.87 -0.98 -8.49
CA ASP A 25 -4.83 -0.17 -7.85
C ASP A 25 -5.40 0.53 -6.60
N ILE A 26 -4.76 0.34 -5.46
CA ILE A 26 -5.10 0.96 -4.18
C ILE A 26 -3.95 1.88 -3.75
N PHE A 27 -4.28 3.12 -3.41
CA PHE A 27 -3.28 4.11 -2.97
C PHE A 27 -2.72 3.75 -1.59
N VAL A 28 -1.42 3.91 -1.36
CA VAL A 28 -0.79 3.74 -0.04
C VAL A 28 0.12 4.91 0.29
N HIS A 29 0.07 5.37 1.54
CA HIS A 29 0.94 6.40 2.08
C HIS A 29 1.79 5.84 3.23
N PHE A 30 3.03 6.32 3.39
CA PHE A 30 3.98 5.76 4.37
C PHE A 30 3.47 5.76 5.82
N LYS A 31 2.59 6.71 6.17
CA LYS A 31 1.97 6.82 7.49
C LYS A 31 1.06 5.64 7.83
N ASP A 32 0.55 4.98 6.81
CA ASP A 32 -0.36 3.86 6.92
C ASP A 32 0.38 2.51 6.90
N VAL A 33 1.71 2.54 6.76
CA VAL A 33 2.59 1.37 6.74
C VAL A 33 3.14 1.13 8.15
N ILE A 34 2.91 -0.08 8.66
CA ILE A 34 3.45 -0.52 9.93
C ILE A 34 4.97 -0.67 9.79
N GLY A 35 5.72 0.11 10.56
CA GLY A 35 7.18 0.20 10.48
C GLY A 35 7.72 1.35 9.61
N GLY A 36 6.85 2.10 8.93
CA GLY A 36 7.20 3.36 8.27
C GLY A 36 7.69 3.25 6.83
N ILE A 37 8.38 4.29 6.38
CA ILE A 37 8.64 4.58 4.94
C ILE A 37 9.59 3.59 4.26
N ASP A 38 10.48 2.94 5.01
CA ASP A 38 11.52 2.05 4.48
C ASP A 38 11.07 0.58 4.39
N VAL A 39 9.82 0.28 4.75
CA VAL A 39 9.28 -1.09 4.81
C VAL A 39 8.86 -1.60 3.45
N LEU A 40 8.27 -0.76 2.61
CA LEU A 40 7.71 -1.17 1.32
C LEU A 40 8.73 -1.00 0.18
N ARG A 41 8.82 -2.03 -0.65
CA ARG A 41 9.56 -2.01 -1.92
C ARG A 41 8.67 -2.52 -3.05
N ASP A 42 9.01 -2.11 -4.26
CA ASP A 42 8.35 -2.58 -5.47
C ASP A 42 8.35 -4.12 -5.53
N GLY A 43 7.16 -4.68 -5.72
CA GLY A 43 6.95 -6.11 -5.79
C GLY A 43 6.74 -6.84 -4.45
N ASP A 44 6.79 -6.14 -3.32
CA ASP A 44 6.52 -6.75 -2.02
C ASP A 44 5.06 -7.23 -1.91
N SER A 45 4.88 -8.44 -1.37
CA SER A 45 3.56 -8.91 -0.95
C SER A 45 3.18 -8.26 0.36
N VAL A 46 1.95 -7.77 0.44
CA VAL A 46 1.45 -7.02 1.59
C VAL A 46 0.04 -7.44 1.94
N GLU A 47 -0.29 -7.25 3.21
CA GLU A 47 -1.65 -7.32 3.73
C GLU A 47 -2.05 -5.95 4.29
N PHE A 48 -3.30 -5.57 4.07
CA PHE A 48 -3.81 -4.24 4.39
C PHE A 48 -5.33 -4.25 4.56
N GLU A 49 -5.87 -3.13 5.04
CA GLU A 49 -7.30 -2.82 5.03
C GLU A 49 -7.56 -1.72 3.99
N VAL A 50 -8.77 -1.71 3.43
CA VAL A 50 -9.16 -0.69 2.44
C VAL A 50 -10.14 0.27 3.08
N THR A 51 -9.90 1.57 2.90
CA THR A 51 -10.79 2.64 3.37
C THR A 51 -10.98 3.70 2.27
N ASP A 52 -12.01 4.51 2.41
CA ASP A 52 -12.25 5.66 1.53
C ASP A 52 -11.32 6.81 1.91
N GLY A 53 -10.35 7.11 1.04
CA GLY A 53 -9.44 8.23 1.16
C GLY A 53 -9.93 9.45 0.36
N ARG A 54 -9.26 10.60 0.56
CA ARG A 54 -9.58 11.86 -0.14
C ARG A 54 -9.49 11.79 -1.67
N LYS A 55 -8.77 10.81 -2.21
CA LYS A 55 -8.50 10.63 -3.66
C LYS A 55 -8.97 9.27 -4.18
N GLY A 56 -9.88 8.61 -3.48
CA GLY A 56 -10.31 7.24 -3.74
C GLY A 56 -9.79 6.26 -2.70
N LEU A 57 -9.83 4.97 -3.04
CA LEU A 57 -9.49 3.90 -2.11
C LEU A 57 -8.03 3.99 -1.63
N GLN A 58 -7.86 3.85 -0.31
CA GLN A 58 -6.57 3.90 0.37
C GLN A 58 -6.34 2.62 1.17
N ALA A 59 -5.12 2.10 1.14
CA ALA A 59 -4.66 1.02 1.97
C ALA A 59 -4.20 1.56 3.34
N VAL A 60 -4.72 0.98 4.41
CA VAL A 60 -4.37 1.29 5.79
C VAL A 60 -3.93 0.05 6.56
N ASN A 61 -3.24 0.25 7.69
CA ASN A 61 -2.67 -0.83 8.51
C ASN A 61 -1.81 -1.80 7.66
N VAL A 62 -1.04 -1.25 6.73
CA VAL A 62 -0.30 -2.03 5.73
C VAL A 62 0.89 -2.71 6.39
N ARG A 63 0.99 -4.02 6.20
CA ARG A 63 2.11 -4.85 6.66
C ARG A 63 2.67 -5.66 5.50
N LYS A 64 4.00 -5.78 5.47
CA LYS A 64 4.68 -6.71 4.58
C LYS A 64 4.43 -8.15 5.06
N LEU A 65 4.14 -9.03 4.11
CA LEU A 65 4.00 -10.48 4.32
C LEU A 65 5.37 -11.17 4.28
#